data_AF-A0A257UB55-F1
#
_entry.id   AF-A0A257UB55-F1
#
_cell.length_a   1.000
_cell.length_b   1.000
_cell.length_c   1.000
_cell.angle_alpha   90.00
_cell.angle_beta   90.00
_cell.angle_gamma   90.00
#
_symmetry.space_group_name_H-M   'P 1'
#
loop_
_entity.id
_entity.type
_entity.pdbx_description
1 polymer ?
#
loop_
_entity_poly.entity_id
_entity_poly.type
_entity_poly.pdbx_seq_one_letter_code
_entity_poly.pdbx_strand_id
1 'polypeptide(L)'
;MGMAFDRSGNLYVGNDAGYLTEATTYNVLKFSGAGAFVGVFVPDNDHGLQDPNSLVFGADGNLYIAWEDCTVNLTACCSGAVSRYNGTTGAFIDVFVAAGEGGLSDPKCLAFTQEKAIPLLGGWGMFLLITAVGLSAAYVLARRAA
;
A
#
# COMPACT_ATOMS: atom_id res chain seq x y z
N MET A 1 -0.75 -1.50 -13.51
CA MET A 1 0.02 -0.23 -13.42
C MET A 1 -0.75 0.81 -12.62
N GLY A 2 -0.07 1.42 -11.64
CA GLY A 2 -0.66 2.40 -10.72
C GLY A 2 -0.05 3.79 -10.86
N MET A 3 -0.71 4.78 -10.27
CA MET A 3 -0.17 6.14 -10.16
C MET A 3 -0.61 6.84 -8.89
N ALA A 4 0.20 7.78 -8.42
CA ALA A 4 -0.07 8.59 -7.23
C ALA A 4 0.45 10.02 -7.39
N PHE A 5 -0.19 10.96 -6.70
CA PHE A 5 0.31 12.33 -6.56
C PHE A 5 0.85 12.56 -5.14
N ASP A 6 1.97 13.26 -5.02
CA ASP A 6 2.43 13.79 -3.72
C ASP A 6 1.71 15.11 -3.38
N ARG A 7 1.92 15.61 -2.15
CA ARG A 7 1.35 16.90 -1.70
C ARG A 7 1.88 18.12 -2.46
N SER A 8 3.01 17.98 -3.14
CA SER A 8 3.62 19.02 -3.96
C SER A 8 3.10 19.01 -5.41
N GLY A 9 2.24 18.04 -5.74
CA GLY A 9 1.64 17.88 -7.07
C GLY A 9 2.51 17.10 -8.06
N ASN A 10 3.60 16.45 -7.64
CA ASN A 10 4.35 15.57 -8.54
C ASN A 10 3.60 14.25 -8.75
N LEU A 11 3.68 13.72 -9.98
CA LEU A 11 3.08 12.46 -10.36
C LEU A 11 4.12 11.33 -10.29
N TYR A 12 3.72 10.20 -9.71
CA TYR A 12 4.50 8.99 -9.61
C TYR A 12 3.76 7.89 -10.37
N VAL A 13 4.47 7.19 -11.26
CA VAL A 13 3.88 6.18 -12.14
C VAL A 13 4.65 4.88 -11.95
N GLY A 14 3.93 3.82 -11.59
CA GLY A 14 4.46 2.46 -11.66
C GLY A 14 4.66 2.08 -13.12
N ASN A 15 5.89 1.76 -13.48
CA ASN A 15 6.28 1.37 -14.81
C ASN A 15 6.53 -0.13 -14.84
N ASP A 16 5.78 -0.80 -15.69
CA ASP A 16 5.88 -2.23 -15.97
C ASP A 16 6.22 -2.37 -17.46
N ALA A 17 7.28 -3.13 -17.75
CA ALA A 17 7.79 -3.36 -19.10
C ALA A 17 7.01 -4.42 -19.88
N GLY A 18 6.09 -5.15 -19.24
CA GLY A 18 5.31 -6.23 -19.80
C GLY A 18 6.14 -7.46 -20.13
N TYR A 19 5.48 -8.62 -20.15
CA TYR A 19 6.07 -9.95 -20.39
C TYR A 19 6.69 -10.18 -21.78
N LEU A 20 6.73 -9.18 -22.67
CA LEU A 20 7.02 -9.36 -24.10
C LEU A 20 8.35 -8.77 -24.57
N THR A 21 9.15 -8.17 -23.69
CA THR A 21 10.44 -7.56 -24.10
C THR A 21 11.59 -7.97 -23.18
N GLU A 22 12.79 -8.10 -23.75
CA GLU A 22 14.02 -8.47 -23.01
C GLU A 22 14.47 -7.41 -21.98
N ALA A 23 13.87 -6.22 -22.02
CA ALA A 23 14.14 -5.13 -21.09
C ALA A 23 13.01 -5.02 -20.06
N THR A 24 12.93 -5.98 -19.13
CA THR A 24 12.00 -5.88 -18.01
C THR A 24 12.47 -4.78 -17.05
N THR A 25 11.78 -3.64 -17.04
CA THR A 25 12.02 -2.56 -16.09
C THR A 25 10.79 -2.41 -15.19
N TYR A 26 10.96 -2.70 -13.91
CA TYR A 26 9.98 -2.56 -12.85
C TYR A 26 10.43 -1.46 -11.91
N ASN A 27 10.07 -0.22 -12.24
CA ASN A 27 10.51 0.95 -11.50
C ASN A 27 9.35 1.92 -11.26
N VAL A 28 9.61 2.95 -10.44
CA VAL A 28 8.68 4.08 -10.30
C VAL A 28 9.30 5.30 -10.92
N LEU A 29 8.59 5.86 -11.89
CA LEU A 29 8.98 7.11 -12.55
C LEU A 29 8.33 8.30 -11.85
N LYS A 30 9.07 9.40 -11.71
CA LYS A 30 8.56 10.66 -11.21
C LYS A 30 8.46 11.68 -12.34
N PHE A 31 7.33 12.37 -12.36
CA PHE A 31 7.02 13.48 -13.24
C PHE A 31 6.63 14.70 -12.40
N SER A 32 6.88 15.89 -12.93
CA SER A 32 6.40 17.12 -12.31
C SER A 32 4.87 17.22 -12.45
N GLY A 33 4.24 18.12 -11.70
CA GLY A 33 2.80 18.38 -11.84
C GLY A 33 2.37 18.90 -13.22
N ALA A 34 3.32 19.33 -14.04
CA ALA A 34 3.10 19.70 -15.44
C ALA A 34 3.31 18.52 -16.42
N GLY A 35 3.66 17.33 -15.92
CA GLY A 35 3.89 16.12 -16.72
C GLY A 35 5.32 15.98 -17.27
N ALA A 36 6.27 16.82 -16.88
CA ALA A 36 7.67 16.69 -17.32
C ALA A 36 8.37 15.57 -16.56
N PHE A 37 9.12 14.70 -17.24
CA PHE A 37 9.91 13.66 -16.58
C PHE A 37 10.97 14.28 -15.67
N VAL A 38 11.00 13.85 -14.41
CA VAL A 38 11.95 14.31 -13.39
C VAL A 38 13.06 13.29 -13.18
N GLY A 39 12.71 12.00 -13.15
CA GLY A 39 13.68 10.93 -12.93
C GLY A 39 13.04 9.62 -12.49
N VAL A 40 13.90 8.62 -12.28
CA VAL A 40 13.54 7.37 -11.62
C VAL A 40 13.51 7.61 -10.11
N PHE A 41 12.38 7.32 -9.47
CA PHE A 41 12.16 7.51 -8.05
C PHE A 41 12.44 6.26 -7.22
N VAL A 42 11.91 5.11 -7.65
CA VAL A 42 12.29 3.79 -7.15
C VAL A 42 13.03 3.09 -8.28
N PRO A 43 14.27 2.61 -8.09
CA PRO A 43 15.04 1.92 -9.12
C PRO A 43 14.36 0.65 -9.63
N ASP A 44 14.87 0.17 -10.76
CA ASP A 44 14.45 -1.10 -11.35
C ASP A 44 14.69 -2.28 -10.41
N ASN A 45 13.67 -3.12 -10.24
CA ASN A 45 13.69 -4.34 -9.45
C ASN A 45 14.18 -4.12 -8.00
N ASP A 46 13.94 -2.93 -7.45
CA ASP A 46 14.45 -2.58 -6.13
C ASP A 46 13.81 -3.47 -5.05
N HIS A 47 14.63 -4.31 -4.42
CA HIS A 47 14.23 -5.30 -3.41
C HIS A 47 13.16 -6.30 -3.91
N GLY A 48 13.21 -6.67 -5.19
CA GLY A 48 12.29 -7.65 -5.77
C GLY A 48 10.95 -7.06 -6.21
N LEU A 49 10.87 -5.73 -6.39
CA LEU A 49 9.71 -5.08 -6.98
C LEU A 49 9.47 -5.61 -8.41
N GLN A 50 8.30 -6.16 -8.65
CA GLN A 50 7.85 -6.68 -9.95
C GLN A 50 6.45 -6.13 -10.24
N ASP A 51 6.11 -5.80 -11.50
CA ASP A 51 4.79 -5.30 -11.92
C ASP A 51 4.11 -4.33 -10.90
N PRO A 52 4.63 -3.10 -10.71
CA PRO A 52 4.07 -2.14 -9.76
C PRO A 52 2.63 -1.74 -10.13
N ASN A 53 1.67 -2.35 -9.44
CA ASN A 53 0.25 -2.29 -9.77
C ASN A 53 -0.48 -1.11 -9.16
N SER A 54 -0.15 -0.72 -7.94
CA SER A 54 -0.78 0.40 -7.25
C SER A 54 0.23 1.14 -6.39
N LEU A 55 0.11 2.46 -6.38
CA LEU A 55 0.94 3.38 -5.62
C LEU A 55 0.03 4.23 -4.76
N VAL A 56 0.36 4.40 -3.48
CA VAL A 56 -0.36 5.32 -2.60
C VAL A 56 0.58 5.96 -1.58
N PHE A 57 0.46 7.28 -1.40
CA PHE A 57 1.14 7.97 -0.31
C PHE A 57 0.29 7.89 0.97
N GLY A 58 0.91 7.40 2.05
CA GLY A 58 0.30 7.36 3.37
C GLY A 58 0.31 8.72 4.07
N ALA A 59 -0.50 8.84 5.13
CA ALA A 59 -0.48 10.02 6.00
C ALA A 59 0.86 10.17 6.74
N ASP A 60 1.59 9.08 6.90
CA ASP A 60 2.96 8.99 7.43
C ASP A 60 4.03 9.55 6.48
N GLY A 61 3.65 9.91 5.24
CA GLY A 61 4.56 10.44 4.23
C GLY A 61 5.36 9.37 3.50
N ASN A 62 5.05 8.08 3.67
CA ASN A 62 5.69 6.99 2.93
C ASN A 62 4.89 6.63 1.67
N LEU A 63 5.59 6.11 0.67
CA LEU A 63 5.00 5.54 -0.54
C LEU A 63 4.83 4.03 -0.36
N TYR A 64 3.61 3.54 -0.54
CA TYR A 64 3.27 2.12 -0.50
C TYR A 64 3.03 1.66 -1.93
N ILE A 65 3.67 0.55 -2.29
CA ILE A 65 3.60 -0.03 -3.62
C ILE A 65 3.09 -1.45 -3.51
N ALA A 66 1.90 -1.70 -4.05
CA ALA A 66 1.42 -3.06 -4.32
C ALA A 66 2.00 -3.51 -5.66
N TRP A 67 2.56 -4.71 -5.65
CA TRP A 67 3.33 -5.24 -6.76
C TRP A 67 3.09 -6.74 -6.86
N GLU A 68 3.16 -7.27 -8.08
CA GLU A 68 2.95 -8.69 -8.33
C GLU A 68 4.08 -9.28 -9.17
N ASP A 69 4.26 -10.59 -9.07
CA ASP A 69 5.11 -11.37 -9.94
C ASP A 69 4.28 -12.52 -10.52
N CYS A 70 3.96 -12.41 -11.81
CA CYS A 70 3.34 -13.48 -12.59
C CYS A 70 4.33 -14.12 -13.59
N THR A 71 5.65 -13.86 -13.46
CA THR A 71 6.68 -14.48 -14.32
C THR A 71 6.86 -15.98 -14.05
N VAL A 72 6.37 -16.46 -12.90
CA VAL A 72 6.43 -17.87 -12.51
C VAL A 72 5.34 -18.72 -13.19
N ASN A 73 5.44 -18.92 -14.50
CA ASN A 73 4.55 -19.74 -15.34
C ASN A 73 3.06 -19.35 -15.28
N LEU A 74 2.43 -19.19 -16.44
CA LEU A 74 0.99 -18.93 -16.63
C LEU A 74 0.04 -20.00 -16.00
N THR A 75 0.59 -20.96 -15.26
CA THR A 75 -0.08 -22.04 -14.52
C THR A 75 -0.05 -21.87 -13.00
N ALA A 76 0.69 -20.91 -12.44
CA ALA A 76 0.64 -20.57 -11.02
C ALA A 76 -0.12 -19.25 -10.79
N CYS A 77 -0.74 -19.10 -9.61
CA CYS A 77 -1.30 -17.82 -9.20
C CYS A 77 -0.14 -16.83 -9.00
N CYS A 78 -0.31 -15.58 -9.44
CA CYS A 78 0.66 -14.51 -9.16
C CYS A 78 0.93 -14.43 -7.66
N SER A 79 2.18 -14.15 -7.31
CA SER A 79 2.58 -13.77 -5.96
C SER A 79 2.68 -12.25 -5.90
N GLY A 80 2.59 -11.66 -4.72
CA GLY A 80 2.65 -10.21 -4.61
C GLY A 80 2.72 -9.75 -3.17
N ALA A 81 3.27 -8.57 -2.98
CA ALA A 81 3.47 -7.98 -1.66
C ALA A 81 3.15 -6.49 -1.69
N VAL A 82 3.16 -5.88 -0.50
CA VAL A 82 3.13 -4.43 -0.35
C VAL A 82 4.47 -3.98 0.21
N SER A 83 5.24 -3.26 -0.60
CA SER A 83 6.51 -2.67 -0.20
C SER A 83 6.32 -1.22 0.21
N ARG A 84 7.06 -0.76 1.23
CA ARG A 84 7.01 0.62 1.72
C ARG A 84 8.35 1.30 1.48
N TYR A 85 8.27 2.50 0.92
CA TYR A 85 9.41 3.34 0.55
C TYR A 85 9.26 4.71 1.20
N ASN A 86 10.39 5.38 1.45
CA ASN A 86 10.41 6.75 1.89
C ASN A 86 9.79 7.66 0.81
N GLY A 87 8.71 8.36 1.13
CA GLY A 87 7.97 9.12 0.13
C GLY A 87 8.68 10.38 -0.39
N THR A 88 9.82 10.76 0.20
CA THR A 88 10.65 11.88 -0.27
C THR A 88 11.81 11.42 -1.13
N THR A 89 12.48 10.33 -0.73
CA THR A 89 13.73 9.87 -1.38
C THR A 89 13.56 8.66 -2.28
N GLY A 90 12.46 7.91 -2.14
CA GLY A 90 12.25 6.65 -2.86
C GLY A 90 13.05 5.48 -2.29
N ALA A 91 13.77 5.66 -1.18
CA ALA A 91 14.53 4.60 -0.55
C ALA A 91 13.61 3.54 0.07
N PHE A 92 13.90 2.26 -0.16
CA PHE A 92 13.19 1.15 0.48
C PHE A 92 13.27 1.23 2.00
N ILE A 93 12.14 0.99 2.68
CA ILE A 93 12.05 0.92 4.15
C ILE A 93 11.92 -0.54 4.57
N ASP A 94 10.84 -1.19 4.15
CA ASP A 94 10.52 -2.57 4.48
C ASP A 94 9.42 -3.15 3.58
N VAL A 95 9.20 -4.46 3.71
CA VAL A 95 7.99 -5.12 3.23
C VAL A 95 6.91 -4.90 4.27
N PHE A 96 5.88 -4.14 3.91
CA PHE A 96 4.78 -3.79 4.81
C PHE A 96 3.76 -4.92 4.97
N VAL A 97 3.48 -5.65 3.88
CA VAL A 97 2.71 -6.90 3.90
C VAL A 97 3.44 -7.91 3.03
N ALA A 98 3.81 -9.05 3.61
CA ALA A 98 4.56 -10.09 2.90
C ALA A 98 3.67 -10.88 1.94
N ALA A 99 4.28 -11.49 0.92
CA ALA A 99 3.56 -12.38 0.02
C ALA A 99 2.94 -13.57 0.77
N GLY A 100 1.67 -13.87 0.47
CA GLY A 100 0.88 -14.90 1.15
C GLY A 100 0.38 -14.51 2.55
N GLU A 101 0.85 -13.41 3.12
CA GLU A 101 0.38 -12.95 4.43
C GLU A 101 -1.09 -12.57 4.36
N GLY A 102 -1.90 -13.14 5.26
CA GLY A 102 -3.35 -12.96 5.22
C GLY A 102 -4.03 -13.47 3.94
N GLY A 103 -3.34 -14.29 3.13
CA GLY A 103 -3.83 -14.76 1.83
C GLY A 103 -3.60 -13.80 0.66
N LEU A 104 -2.73 -12.80 0.80
CA LEU A 104 -2.37 -11.89 -0.29
C LEU A 104 -1.66 -12.64 -1.43
N SER A 105 -2.13 -12.50 -2.67
CA SER A 105 -1.53 -13.14 -3.85
C SER A 105 -1.36 -12.18 -5.02
N ASP A 106 -2.43 -11.47 -5.38
CA ASP A 106 -2.46 -10.55 -6.54
C ASP A 106 -2.96 -9.17 -6.11
N PRO A 107 -2.11 -8.33 -5.49
CA PRO A 107 -2.51 -7.01 -5.05
C PRO A 107 -2.59 -6.04 -6.24
N LYS A 108 -3.83 -5.69 -6.63
CA LYS A 108 -4.08 -4.75 -7.74
C LYS A 108 -4.26 -3.30 -7.32
N CYS A 109 -4.88 -3.06 -6.16
CA CYS A 109 -5.31 -1.73 -5.74
C CYS A 109 -5.01 -1.51 -4.25
N LEU A 110 -4.48 -0.33 -3.92
CA LEU A 110 -4.32 0.15 -2.55
C LEU A 110 -5.06 1.48 -2.38
N ALA A 111 -5.67 1.66 -1.22
CA ALA A 111 -6.21 2.94 -0.80
C ALA A 111 -6.04 3.10 0.70
N PHE A 112 -5.56 4.26 1.13
CA PHE A 112 -5.72 4.68 2.52
C PHE A 112 -7.02 5.46 2.64
N THR A 113 -7.83 5.06 3.61
CA THR A 113 -8.98 5.85 4.04
C THR A 113 -8.61 6.62 5.30
N GLN A 114 -9.17 7.81 5.47
CA GLN A 114 -9.10 8.43 6.78
C GLN A 114 -10.04 7.66 7.70
N GLU A 115 -9.48 6.98 8.68
CA GLU A 115 -10.29 6.50 9.78
C GLU A 115 -10.81 7.72 10.53
N LYS A 116 -12.10 8.01 10.36
CA LYS A 116 -12.76 9.06 11.11
C LYS A 116 -12.99 8.51 12.51
N ALA A 117 -12.04 8.76 13.42
CA ALA A 117 -12.26 8.53 14.83
C ALA A 117 -13.54 9.27 15.22
N ILE A 118 -14.60 8.55 15.55
CA ILE A 118 -15.77 9.15 16.19
C ILE A 118 -15.26 9.53 17.57
N PRO A 119 -15.13 10.82 17.92
CA PRO A 119 -14.73 11.17 19.26
C PRO A 119 -15.79 10.57 20.19
N LEU A 120 -15.38 9.63 21.04
CA LEU A 120 -16.20 9.22 22.16
C LEU A 120 -16.42 10.51 22.96
N LEU A 121 -17.63 11.09 22.85
CA LEU A 121 -18.01 12.23 23.66
C LEU A 121 -17.79 11.80 25.10
N GLY A 122 -16.80 12.42 25.73
CA GLY A 122 -16.40 12.10 27.09
C GLY A 122 -17.59 12.25 28.03
N GLY A 123 -17.74 11.29 28.93
CA GLY A 123 -18.71 11.33 30.01
C GLY A 123 -19.55 10.07 30.07
N TRP A 124 -19.09 9.11 30.85
CA TRP A 124 -19.88 8.08 31.55
C TRP A 124 -21.32 7.90 31.04
N GLY A 125 -21.47 7.11 29.97
CA GLY A 125 -22.76 6.77 29.39
C GLY A 125 -22.72 5.39 28.77
N MET A 126 -23.09 4.39 29.57
CA MET A 126 -23.41 3.04 29.13
C MET A 126 -24.40 3.09 27.95
N PHE A 127 -24.13 2.39 26.85
CA PHE A 127 -25.13 2.08 25.83
C PHE A 127 -25.12 0.59 25.48
N LEU A 128 -26.09 -0.13 26.06
CA LEU A 128 -26.81 -1.25 25.43
C LEU A 128 -27.77 -0.61 24.40
N LEU A 129 -27.99 -1.06 23.15
CA LEU A 129 -28.52 -2.32 22.59
C LEU A 129 -28.45 -2.10 21.04
N ILE A 130 -28.44 -3.03 20.08
CA ILE A 130 -29.21 -4.27 19.87
C ILE A 130 -28.39 -5.15 18.90
N THR A 131 -27.96 -6.35 19.31
CA THR A 131 -27.97 -7.49 18.38
C THR A 131 -29.30 -8.19 18.58
N ALA A 132 -30.08 -8.28 17.51
CA ALA A 132 -31.15 -9.25 17.45
C ALA A 132 -30.45 -10.62 17.50
N VAL A 133 -30.67 -11.34 18.60
CA VAL A 133 -30.31 -12.74 18.85
C VAL A 133 -28.80 -13.04 18.97
N GLY A 134 -28.33 -13.18 20.21
CA GLY A 134 -27.46 -14.29 20.59
C GLY A 134 -25.95 -14.04 20.72
N LEU A 135 -25.48 -14.11 21.98
CA LEU A 135 -24.12 -14.30 22.49
C LEU A 135 -23.14 -13.10 22.48
N SER A 136 -22.93 -12.62 23.70
CA SER A 136 -21.94 -11.65 24.16
C SER A 136 -20.51 -12.19 24.19
N ALA A 137 -19.54 -11.33 23.88
CA ALA A 137 -18.21 -11.35 24.50
C ALA A 137 -17.81 -9.91 24.84
N ALA A 138 -17.62 -9.62 26.13
CA ALA A 138 -17.07 -8.35 26.60
C ALA A 138 -15.55 -8.47 26.71
N TYR A 139 -14.80 -7.58 26.06
CA TYR A 139 -13.36 -7.41 26.32
C TYR A 139 -13.14 -6.18 27.20
N VAL A 140 -12.57 -6.39 28.39
CA VAL A 140 -12.04 -5.32 29.24
C VAL A 140 -10.56 -5.17 28.91
N LEU A 141 -10.16 -4.07 28.29
CA LEU A 141 -8.75 -3.67 28.22
C LEU A 141 -8.53 -2.51 29.19
N ALA A 142 -8.08 -2.83 30.40
CA ALA A 142 -7.56 -1.86 31.34
C ALA A 142 -6.18 -1.38 30.84
N ARG A 143 -6.03 -0.09 30.52
CA ARG A 143 -4.70 0.53 30.45
C ARG A 143 -4.30 0.93 31.87
N ARG A 144 -3.23 0.33 32.39
CA ARG A 144 -2.52 0.87 33.57
C ARG A 144 -1.77 2.13 33.13
N ALA A 145 -2.06 3.23 33.80
CA ALA A 145 -1.25 4.44 33.76
C ALA A 145 -0.30 4.44 34.96
N ALA A 146 0.99 4.62 34.69
CA ALA A 146 1.91 5.48 35.42
C ALA A 146 2.96 5.96 34.41
#